data_AF-A0A644XGA8-F1
#
_entry.id   AF-A0A644XGA8-F1
#
_cell.length_a   1.000
_cell.length_b   1.000
_cell.length_c   1.000
_cell.angle_alpha   90.00
_cell.angle_beta   90.00
_cell.angle_gamma   90.00
#
_symmetry.space_group_name_H-M   'P 1'
#
loop_
_entity.id
_entity.type
_entity.pdbx_description
1 polymer ?
#
loop_
_entity_poly.entity_id
_entity_poly.type
_entity_poly.pdbx_seq_one_letter_code
_entity_poly.pdbx_strand_id
1 'polypeptide(L)'
;MKRAIKLILWASMLVTIIIIVLTILSTYSIHYIKFFQNYHPFQVSLFFTLIIWSLEIIINKKGKNYIFYGITFIVLANLIFLFMLWGVK
;
A
#
# COMPACT_ATOMS: atom_id res chain seq x y z
N MET A 1 5.45 9.47 -19.50
CA MET A 1 4.97 8.30 -18.73
C MET A 1 5.82 8.02 -17.49
N LYS A 2 7.15 7.78 -17.62
CA LYS A 2 8.02 7.43 -16.46
C LYS A 2 8.01 8.44 -15.29
N ARG A 3 8.03 9.76 -15.58
CA ARG A 3 7.97 10.80 -14.53
C ARG A 3 6.61 10.87 -13.82
N ALA A 4 5.51 10.73 -14.56
CA ALA A 4 4.16 10.75 -13.98
C ALA A 4 3.92 9.56 -13.05
N ILE A 5 4.31 8.34 -13.48
CA ILE A 5 4.22 7.13 -12.65
C ILE A 5 5.06 7.30 -11.38
N LYS A 6 6.28 7.83 -11.48
CA LYS A 6 7.11 8.12 -10.30
C LYS A 6 6.47 9.14 -9.36
N LEU A 7 5.86 10.22 -9.86
CA LEU A 7 5.18 11.19 -9.02
C LEU A 7 3.99 10.57 -8.28
N ILE A 8 3.18 9.77 -8.97
CA ILE A 8 2.04 9.04 -8.37
C ILE A 8 2.54 8.05 -7.31
N LEU A 9 3.63 7.35 -7.60
CA LEU A 9 4.30 6.42 -6.67
C LEU A 9 4.68 7.13 -5.37
N TRP A 10 5.42 8.24 -5.49
CA TRP A 10 5.88 9.03 -4.35
C TRP A 10 4.71 9.60 -3.56
N ALA A 11 3.69 10.13 -4.24
CA ALA A 11 2.48 10.63 -3.59
C ALA A 11 1.75 9.52 -2.82
N SER A 12 1.56 8.35 -3.43
CA SER A 12 0.94 7.19 -2.78
C SER A 12 1.73 6.73 -1.56
N MET A 13 3.06 6.70 -1.62
CA MET A 13 3.90 6.35 -0.48
C MET A 13 3.77 7.36 0.67
N LEU A 14 3.76 8.66 0.37
CA LEU A 14 3.57 9.71 1.39
C LEU A 14 2.22 9.57 2.09
N VAL A 15 1.15 9.33 1.32
CA VAL A 15 -0.19 9.09 1.87
C VAL A 15 -0.20 7.87 2.79
N THR A 16 0.42 6.76 2.37
CA THR A 16 0.50 5.54 3.18
C THR A 16 1.29 5.76 4.48
N ILE A 17 2.39 6.54 4.45
CA ILE A 17 3.14 6.90 5.66
C ILE A 17 2.27 7.70 6.63
N ILE A 18 1.53 8.70 6.15
CA ILE A 18 0.63 9.50 6.99
C ILE A 18 -0.43 8.59 7.62
N ILE A 19 -1.02 7.68 6.85
CA ILE A 19 -2.03 6.73 7.33
C ILE A 19 -1.43 5.79 8.38
N ILE A 20 -0.21 5.29 8.20
CA ILE A 20 0.50 4.48 9.22
C ILE A 20 0.64 5.26 10.52
N VAL A 21 1.11 6.50 10.46
CA VAL A 21 1.30 7.33 11.65
C VAL A 21 -0.02 7.54 12.38
N LEU A 22 -1.09 7.90 11.66
CA LEU A 22 -2.44 8.09 12.24
C LEU A 22 -3.02 6.80 12.82
N THR A 23 -2.78 5.67 12.16
CA THR A 23 -3.20 4.34 12.62
C THR A 23 -2.52 4.01 13.95
N ILE A 24 -1.20 4.14 14.02
CA ILE A 24 -0.42 3.90 15.25
C ILE A 24 -0.91 4.82 16.38
N LEU A 25 -1.06 6.12 16.10
CA LEU A 25 -1.51 7.10 17.09
C LEU A 25 -2.90 6.77 17.66
N SER A 26 -3.77 6.23 16.81
CA SER A 26 -5.11 5.78 17.19
C SER A 26 -5.10 4.46 17.94
N THR A 27 -4.29 3.48 17.52
CA THR A 27 -4.16 2.17 18.18
C THR A 27 -3.64 2.30 19.62
N TYR A 28 -2.66 3.18 19.86
CA TYR A 28 -2.12 3.42 21.19
C TYR A 28 -2.94 4.42 22.03
N SER A 29 -4.13 4.83 21.56
CA SER A 29 -5.01 5.78 22.24
C SER A 29 -4.36 7.13 22.59
N ILE A 30 -3.27 7.50 21.92
CA ILE A 30 -2.59 8.79 22.11
C ILE A 30 -3.48 9.91 21.57
N HIS A 31 -4.08 9.69 20.38
CA HIS A 31 -5.14 10.51 19.79
C HIS A 31 -6.14 9.56 19.11
N TYR A 32 -7.30 9.38 19.73
CA TYR A 32 -8.31 8.45 19.23
C TYR A 32 -9.05 9.04 18.02
N ILE A 33 -8.80 8.47 16.84
CA ILE A 33 -9.56 8.76 15.63
C ILE A 33 -10.29 7.49 15.21
N LYS A 34 -11.62 7.45 15.42
CA LYS A 34 -12.48 6.28 15.14
C LYS A 34 -12.27 5.66 13.76
N PHE A 35 -11.97 6.50 12.76
CA PHE A 35 -11.70 6.05 11.38
C PHE A 35 -10.45 5.17 11.25
N PHE A 36 -9.40 5.43 12.03
CA PHE A 36 -8.11 4.73 11.98
C PHE A 36 -7.96 3.63 13.03
N GLN A 37 -9.01 3.40 13.85
CA GLN A 37 -8.99 2.34 14.86
C GLN A 37 -8.98 0.95 14.21
N ASN A 38 -9.74 0.78 13.13
CA ASN A 38 -9.71 -0.44 12.35
C ASN A 38 -8.59 -0.29 11.33
N TYR A 39 -7.68 -1.24 11.21
CA TYR A 39 -6.54 -1.20 10.27
C TYR A 39 -6.94 -1.08 8.79
N HIS A 40 -8.23 -1.01 8.48
CA HIS A 40 -8.79 -0.95 7.14
C HIS A 40 -8.28 0.22 6.29
N PRO A 41 -8.21 1.50 6.74
CA PRO A 41 -7.65 2.58 5.93
C PRO A 41 -6.18 2.34 5.56
N PHE A 42 -5.41 1.75 6.48
CA PHE A 42 -4.03 1.36 6.25
C PHE A 42 -3.92 0.21 5.24
N GLN A 43 -4.75 -0.83 5.36
CA GLN A 43 -4.77 -1.94 4.42
C GLN A 43 -5.13 -1.46 3.00
N VAL A 44 -6.12 -0.58 2.87
CA VAL A 44 -6.53 0.02 1.59
C VAL A 44 -5.40 0.84 0.99
N SER A 45 -4.72 1.69 1.78
CA SER A 45 -3.62 2.51 1.26
C SER A 45 -2.43 1.65 0.81
N LEU A 46 -2.06 0.65 1.61
CA LEU A 46 -1.01 -0.31 1.28
C LEU A 46 -1.30 -1.09 -0.01
N PHE A 47 -2.55 -1.55 -0.17
CA PHE A 47 -2.99 -2.25 -1.36
C PHE A 47 -2.73 -1.44 -2.63
N PHE A 48 -3.18 -0.18 -2.66
CA PHE A 48 -2.94 0.69 -3.81
C PHE A 48 -1.46 0.98 -4.03
N THR A 49 -0.69 1.25 -2.96
CA THR A 49 0.76 1.50 -3.08
C THR A 49 1.48 0.31 -3.71
N LEU A 50 1.17 -0.92 -3.29
CA LEU A 50 1.79 -2.15 -3.82
C LEU A 50 1.45 -2.41 -5.29
N ILE A 51 0.22 -2.12 -5.72
CA ILE A 51 -0.17 -2.23 -7.13
C ILE A 51 0.60 -1.22 -7.99
N ILE A 52 0.66 0.05 -7.56
CA ILE A 52 1.38 1.09 -8.30
C ILE A 52 2.88 0.77 -8.34
N TRP A 53 3.45 0.25 -7.25
CA TRP A 53 4.84 -0.22 -7.17
C TRP A 53 5.12 -1.39 -8.12
N SER A 54 4.24 -2.38 -8.17
CA SER A 54 4.37 -3.50 -9.10
C SER A 54 4.39 -3.02 -10.55
N LEU A 55 3.44 -2.17 -10.92
CA LEU A 55 3.35 -1.61 -12.27
C LEU A 55 4.60 -0.80 -12.63
N GLU A 56 5.12 0.01 -11.70
CA GLU A 56 6.35 0.78 -11.92
C GLU A 56 7.53 -0.15 -12.24
N ILE A 57 7.70 -1.21 -11.44
CA ILE A 57 8.82 -2.14 -11.60
C ILE A 57 8.70 -2.92 -12.90
N ILE A 58 7.52 -3.47 -13.21
CA ILE A 58 7.30 -4.28 -14.41
C ILE A 58 7.48 -3.44 -15.68
N ILE A 59 7.01 -2.19 -15.69
CA ILE A 59 7.04 -1.32 -16.87
C ILE A 59 8.41 -0.66 -17.06
N ASN A 60 9.07 -0.21 -15.98
CA ASN A 60 10.26 0.63 -16.09
C ASN A 60 11.58 -0.11 -15.87
N LYS A 61 11.58 -1.28 -15.21
CA LYS A 61 12.80 -2.06 -14.94
C LYS A 61 12.88 -3.25 -15.90
N LYS A 62 14.09 -3.53 -16.40
CA LYS A 62 14.36 -4.66 -17.30
C LYS A 62 15.15 -5.73 -16.56
N GLY A 63 14.76 -6.98 -16.72
CA GLY A 63 15.42 -8.15 -16.14
C GLY A 63 14.45 -9.07 -15.41
N LYS A 64 14.70 -10.38 -15.49
CA LYS A 64 13.81 -11.40 -14.90
C LYS A 64 13.58 -11.21 -13.40
N ASN A 65 14.60 -10.74 -12.67
CA ASN A 65 14.52 -10.48 -11.24
C ASN A 65 13.49 -9.38 -10.90
N TYR A 66 13.39 -8.34 -11.74
CA TYR A 66 12.42 -7.26 -11.53
C TYR A 66 10.99 -7.71 -11.82
N ILE A 67 10.80 -8.59 -12.81
CA ILE A 67 9.49 -9.21 -13.07
C ILE A 67 9.07 -10.03 -11.86
N PHE A 68 9.99 -10.81 -11.27
CA PHE A 68 9.72 -11.55 -10.05
C PHE A 68 9.29 -10.62 -8.90
N TYR A 69 10.00 -9.51 -8.67
CA TYR A 69 9.61 -8.51 -7.66
C TYR A 69 8.25 -7.86 -7.94
N GLY A 70 7.92 -7.59 -9.21
CA GLY A 70 6.61 -7.09 -9.58
C GLY A 70 5.49 -8.08 -9.24
N ILE A 71 5.71 -9.37 -9.53
CA ILE A 71 4.77 -10.45 -9.22
C ILE A 71 4.61 -10.62 -7.71
N THR A 72 5.70 -10.59 -6.93
CA THR A 72 5.59 -10.71 -5.46
C THR A 72 4.78 -9.58 -4.86
N PHE A 73 4.91 -8.34 -5.37
CA PHE A 73 4.09 -7.22 -4.93
C PHE A 73 2.60 -7.38 -5.29
N ILE A 74 2.29 -7.97 -6.45
CA ILE A 74 0.90 -8.31 -6.80
C ILE A 74 0.34 -9.37 -5.84
N VAL A 75 1.12 -10.42 -5.55
CA VAL A 75 0.71 -11.46 -4.60
C VAL A 75 0.44 -10.88 -3.22
N LEU A 76 1.33 -10.01 -2.72
CA LEU A 76 1.14 -9.33 -1.44
C LEU A 76 -0.09 -8.40 -1.43
N ALA A 77 -0.34 -7.66 -2.52
CA ALA A 77 -1.53 -6.83 -2.64
C ALA A 77 -2.81 -7.69 -2.56
N ASN A 78 -2.86 -8.82 -3.27
CA ASN A 78 -4.01 -9.72 -3.21
C ASN A 78 -4.19 -10.36 -1.82
N LEU A 79 -3.09 -10.67 -1.13
CA LEU A 79 -3.14 -11.19 0.23
C LEU A 79 -3.73 -10.16 1.22
N ILE A 80 -3.31 -8.90 1.11
CA ILE A 80 -3.87 -7.80 1.90
C ILE A 80 -5.35 -7.61 1.57
N PHE A 81 -5.73 -7.72 0.31
CA PHE A 81 -7.14 -7.66 -0.11
C PHE A 81 -7.99 -8.78 0.49
N LEU A 82 -7.48 -10.01 0.53
CA LEU A 82 -8.16 -11.11 1.21
C LEU A 82 -8.30 -10.87 2.71
N PHE A 83 -7.26 -10.38 3.38
CA PHE A 83 -7.34 -10.03 4.80
C PHE A 83 -8.32 -8.89 5.08
N MET A 84 -8.48 -7.93 4.17
CA MET A 84 -9.54 -6.91 4.27
C MET A 84 -10.92 -7.57 4.23
N LEU A 85 -11.17 -8.49 3.29
CA LEU A 85 -12.47 -9.16 3.17
C LEU A 85 -12.80 -10.06 4.37
N TRP A 86 -11.80 -10.75 4.93
CA TRP A 86 -12.00 -11.64 6.08
C TRP A 86 -11.98 -10.91 7.44
N GLY A 87 -11.25 -9.81 7.54
CA GLY A 87 -11.12 -9.00 8.76
C GLY A 87 -12.29 -8.04 9.01
N VAL A 88 -13.19 -7.85 8.03
CA VAL A 88 -14.47 -7.16 8.23
C VAL A 88 -15.43 -8.13 8.91
N LYS A 89 -15.37 -8.18 10.25
CA LYS A 89 -16.42 -8.71 11.12
C LYS A 89 -16.66 -7.73 12.26
#